data_AF-A0A6P0JXI1-F1
#
_entry.id   AF-A0A6P0JXI1-F1
#
_cell.length_a   1.000
_cell.length_b   1.000
_cell.length_c   1.000
_cell.angle_alpha   90.00
_cell.angle_beta   90.00
_cell.angle_gamma   90.00
#
_symmetry.space_group_name_H-M   'P 1'
#
loop_
_entity.id
_entity.type
_entity.pdbx_description
1 polymer ?
#
loop_
_entity_poly.entity_id
_entity_poly.type
_entity_poly.pdbx_seq_one_letter_code
_entity_poly.pdbx_strand_id
1 'polypeptide(L)'
;MTYFTTHHNLVLSRIVAQETGLYAHQRDALLALYQKALRGEMTQTPRQAALILAGVGTGKTLIQTLTPFILAPWMTGQQVLFLSDNCTLRDRTLREFPTDPQGRPQHNHWLLYQLNLLPIRLPPPTIVALDASNFNSYAYTMHNADILIGNRQFVINLVNRGDLNPQNLGLLIIDEAHYSAAPSYRTITQYFQNALLTYFTGSKFRSDSQPLPHIQYQQVHHQDPQGNPLLRYTPLADHEFSLQQAWQLHPTPIKKLTLQEATSQAFLIEEDGQEVAYTP
;
A
#
# COMPACT_ATOMS: atom_id res chain seq x y z
N MET A 1 13.57 15.40 12.58
CA MET A 1 13.82 14.10 11.91
C MET A 1 12.62 13.21 12.17
N THR A 2 12.09 12.50 11.17
CA THR A 2 10.89 11.66 11.33
C THR A 2 11.26 10.28 11.88
N TYR A 3 10.30 9.54 12.43
CA TYR A 3 10.50 8.14 12.84
C TYR A 3 11.08 7.31 11.67
N PHE A 4 10.47 7.42 10.48
CA PHE A 4 10.93 6.69 9.29
C PHE A 4 12.33 7.11 8.83
N THR A 5 12.67 8.40 8.87
CA THR A 5 14.01 8.89 8.50
C THR A 5 15.06 8.33 9.45
N THR A 6 14.74 8.27 10.74
CA THR A 6 15.63 7.76 11.79
C THR A 6 15.96 6.28 11.58
N HIS A 7 15.00 5.50 11.08
CA HIS A 7 15.13 4.06 10.90
C HIS A 7 15.36 3.62 9.44
N HIS A 8 15.41 4.56 8.48
CA HIS A 8 15.59 4.29 7.06
C HIS A 8 16.81 3.42 6.78
N ASN A 9 18.00 3.85 7.22
CA ASN A 9 19.26 3.16 6.92
C ASN A 9 19.27 1.73 7.46
N LEU A 10 18.74 1.52 8.67
CA LEU A 10 18.66 0.20 9.29
C LEU A 10 17.74 -0.75 8.51
N VAL A 11 16.54 -0.27 8.17
CA VAL A 11 15.56 -1.08 7.43
C VAL A 11 16.10 -1.39 6.03
N LEU A 12 16.61 -0.38 5.31
CA LEU A 12 17.15 -0.56 3.96
C LEU A 12 18.35 -1.50 3.96
N SER A 13 19.29 -1.36 4.90
CA SER A 13 20.48 -2.23 4.95
C SER A 13 20.10 -3.69 5.15
N ARG A 14 19.13 -3.97 6.03
CA ARG A 14 18.65 -5.33 6.28
C ARG A 14 17.92 -5.93 5.08
N ILE A 15 17.12 -5.13 4.36
CA ILE A 15 16.46 -5.56 3.13
C ILE A 15 17.50 -5.92 2.05
N VAL A 16 18.50 -5.06 1.84
CA VAL A 16 19.55 -5.27 0.83
C VAL A 16 20.45 -6.46 1.19
N ALA A 17 20.82 -6.59 2.46
CA ALA A 17 21.61 -7.71 2.97
C ALA A 17 20.82 -9.03 3.08
N GLN A 18 19.51 -9.00 2.80
CA GLN A 18 18.61 -10.15 2.94
C GLN A 18 18.56 -10.74 4.36
N GLU A 19 18.69 -9.89 5.37
CA GLU A 19 18.65 -10.25 6.80
C GLU A 19 17.21 -10.21 7.36
N THR A 20 16.21 -10.13 6.49
CA THR A 20 14.78 -10.01 6.84
C THR A 20 14.01 -11.25 6.42
N GLY A 21 12.86 -11.48 7.04
CA GLY A 21 11.91 -12.53 6.62
C GLY A 21 11.09 -12.18 5.36
N LEU A 22 11.47 -11.14 4.59
CA LEU A 22 10.74 -10.73 3.38
C LEU A 22 10.98 -11.71 2.23
N TYR A 23 9.91 -12.03 1.51
CA TYR A 23 9.98 -12.76 0.26
C TYR A 23 10.61 -11.90 -0.85
N ALA A 24 11.17 -12.56 -1.87
CA ALA A 24 11.88 -11.89 -2.97
C ALA A 24 11.03 -10.82 -3.65
N HIS A 25 9.78 -11.15 -4.03
CA HIS A 25 8.86 -10.20 -4.68
C HIS A 25 8.54 -8.97 -3.82
N GLN A 26 8.52 -9.11 -2.49
CA GLN A 26 8.29 -7.99 -1.57
C GLN A 26 9.51 -7.07 -1.53
N ARG A 27 10.72 -7.65 -1.49
CA ARG A 27 11.96 -6.88 -1.56
C ARG A 27 12.09 -6.16 -2.89
N ASP A 28 11.81 -6.83 -4.00
CA ASP A 28 11.90 -6.25 -5.34
C ASP A 28 10.91 -5.09 -5.51
N ALA A 29 9.68 -5.23 -4.99
CA ALA A 29 8.72 -4.13 -4.94
C ALA A 29 9.24 -2.92 -4.15
N LEU A 30 9.81 -3.14 -2.96
CA LEU A 30 10.37 -2.07 -2.12
C LEU A 30 11.58 -1.40 -2.80
N LEU A 31 12.46 -2.17 -3.43
CA LEU A 31 13.61 -1.65 -4.16
C LEU A 31 13.18 -0.88 -5.42
N ALA A 32 12.10 -1.28 -6.10
CA ALA A 32 11.54 -0.51 -7.21
C ALA A 32 11.06 0.88 -6.75
N LEU A 33 10.39 0.98 -5.59
CA LEU A 33 10.02 2.26 -4.98
C LEU A 33 11.25 3.12 -4.67
N TYR A 34 12.28 2.53 -4.06
CA TYR A 34 13.54 3.21 -3.76
C TYR A 34 14.20 3.74 -5.03
N GLN A 35 14.30 2.92 -6.09
CA GLN A 35 14.89 3.30 -7.36
C GLN A 35 14.15 4.45 -8.03
N LYS A 36 12.81 4.44 -8.00
CA LYS A 36 12.00 5.53 -8.55
C LYS A 36 12.28 6.86 -7.83
N ALA A 37 12.32 6.83 -6.51
CA ALA A 37 12.63 8.01 -5.70
C ALA A 37 14.07 8.49 -5.92
N LEU A 38 15.03 7.56 -6.01
CA LEU A 38 16.44 7.84 -6.30
C LEU A 38 16.64 8.52 -7.65
N ARG A 39 15.86 8.17 -8.67
CA ARG A 39 15.84 8.85 -9.98
C ARG A 39 15.21 10.24 -9.93
N GLY A 40 14.66 10.65 -8.80
CA GLY A 40 14.00 11.95 -8.59
C GLY A 40 12.60 12.04 -9.20
N GLU A 41 12.07 10.97 -9.80
CA GLU A 41 10.78 11.00 -10.51
C GLU A 41 9.61 11.36 -9.58
N MET A 42 9.71 11.01 -8.30
CA MET A 42 8.67 11.25 -7.30
C MET A 42 8.68 12.66 -6.71
N THR A 43 9.76 13.43 -6.90
CA THR A 43 9.93 14.78 -6.35
C THR A 43 10.02 15.87 -7.42
N GLN A 44 10.17 15.49 -8.70
CA GLN A 44 10.12 16.40 -9.84
C GLN A 44 8.75 17.09 -9.99
N THR A 45 8.69 18.12 -10.84
CA THR A 45 7.42 18.76 -11.24
C THR A 45 7.24 18.57 -12.75
N PRO A 46 6.17 17.89 -13.22
CA PRO A 46 5.13 17.25 -12.41
C PRO A 46 5.64 16.01 -11.68
N ARG A 47 5.22 15.80 -10.42
CA ARG A 47 5.60 14.61 -9.66
C ARG A 47 4.96 13.36 -10.25
N GLN A 48 5.69 12.25 -10.23
CA GLN A 48 5.17 10.95 -10.57
C GLN A 48 4.84 10.14 -9.31
N ALA A 49 3.71 9.46 -9.32
CA ALA A 49 3.40 8.46 -8.31
C ALA A 49 4.11 7.15 -8.63
N ALA A 50 4.45 6.38 -7.59
CA ALA A 50 4.86 4.99 -7.79
C ALA A 50 3.62 4.08 -7.81
N LEU A 51 3.61 3.06 -8.67
CA LEU A 51 2.55 2.06 -8.76
C LEU A 51 3.12 0.66 -8.58
N ILE A 52 2.64 -0.03 -7.55
CA ILE A 52 2.89 -1.45 -7.32
C ILE A 52 1.62 -2.25 -7.66
N LEU A 53 1.75 -3.15 -8.62
CA LEU A 53 0.71 -4.11 -8.96
C LEU A 53 1.00 -5.44 -8.26
N ALA A 54 0.23 -5.75 -7.23
CA ALA A 54 0.43 -6.91 -6.37
C ALA A 54 -0.84 -7.75 -6.29
N GLY A 55 -0.78 -8.99 -6.74
CA GLY A 55 -1.91 -9.93 -6.66
C GLY A 55 -2.43 -10.09 -5.22
N VAL A 56 -3.72 -10.37 -5.06
CA VAL A 56 -4.33 -10.65 -3.74
C VAL A 56 -3.58 -11.80 -3.06
N GLY A 57 -3.27 -11.66 -1.76
CA GLY A 57 -2.61 -12.71 -0.97
C GLY A 57 -1.07 -12.72 -1.04
N THR A 58 -0.45 -11.71 -1.64
CA THR A 58 1.02 -11.67 -1.83
C THR A 58 1.78 -10.86 -0.77
N GLY A 59 1.07 -10.33 0.24
CA GLY A 59 1.65 -9.49 1.30
C GLY A 59 1.75 -8.00 0.95
N LYS A 60 0.84 -7.49 0.10
CA LYS A 60 0.74 -6.06 -0.27
C LYS A 60 0.75 -5.11 0.93
N THR A 61 0.02 -5.44 2.00
CA THR A 61 -0.04 -4.61 3.21
C THR A 61 1.32 -4.44 3.88
N LEU A 62 2.15 -5.49 3.91
CA LEU A 62 3.50 -5.41 4.44
C LEU A 62 4.39 -4.48 3.58
N ILE A 63 4.26 -4.52 2.26
CA ILE A 63 4.97 -3.60 1.36
C ILE A 63 4.52 -2.16 1.64
N GLN A 64 3.21 -1.91 1.78
CA GLN A 64 2.68 -0.59 2.14
C GLN A 64 3.23 -0.11 3.49
N THR A 65 3.25 -0.98 4.50
CA THR A 65 3.81 -0.72 5.83
C THR A 65 5.30 -0.33 5.79
N LEU A 66 6.07 -0.92 4.86
CA LEU A 66 7.50 -0.65 4.73
C LEU A 66 7.85 0.54 3.82
N THR A 67 6.93 0.91 2.93
CA THR A 67 7.10 2.03 1.98
C THR A 67 7.57 3.33 2.66
N PRO A 68 7.04 3.75 3.83
CA PRO A 68 7.53 4.92 4.55
C PRO A 68 9.01 4.88 4.88
N PHE A 69 9.52 3.73 5.36
CA PHE A 69 10.94 3.59 5.68
C PHE A 69 11.77 3.73 4.42
N ILE A 70 11.34 3.13 3.31
CA ILE A 70 12.05 3.18 2.03
C ILE A 70 12.11 4.60 1.46
N LEU A 71 11.00 5.33 1.52
CA LEU A 71 10.86 6.64 0.89
C LEU A 71 11.22 7.81 1.81
N ALA A 72 11.48 7.55 3.09
CA ALA A 72 11.76 8.57 4.11
C ALA A 72 12.75 9.68 3.68
N PRO A 73 13.87 9.39 2.98
CA PRO A 73 14.83 10.43 2.59
C PRO A 73 14.24 11.51 1.68
N TRP A 74 13.17 11.21 0.95
CA TRP A 74 12.51 12.12 0.01
C TRP A 74 11.19 12.67 0.55
N MET A 75 10.75 12.27 1.74
CA MET A 75 9.54 12.80 2.37
C MET A 75 9.76 14.23 2.87
N THR A 76 8.83 15.12 2.53
CA THR A 76 8.86 16.54 2.96
C THR A 76 8.18 16.77 4.30
N GLY A 77 7.20 15.92 4.64
CA GLY A 77 6.47 15.93 5.90
C GLY A 77 6.83 14.77 6.83
N GLN A 78 6.33 14.82 8.06
CA GLN A 78 6.64 13.84 9.11
C GLN A 78 5.72 12.63 9.10
N GLN A 79 4.52 12.80 8.54
CA GLN A 79 3.43 11.84 8.63
C GLN A 79 3.22 11.10 7.32
N VAL A 80 2.69 9.89 7.45
CA VAL A 80 2.21 9.08 6.33
C VAL A 80 0.70 8.93 6.45
N LEU A 81 -0.01 8.99 5.33
CA LEU A 81 -1.45 8.73 5.27
C LEU A 81 -1.69 7.48 4.44
N PHE A 82 -2.25 6.45 5.08
CA PHE A 82 -2.80 5.28 4.43
C PHE A 82 -4.27 5.55 4.12
N LEU A 83 -4.59 5.60 2.83
CA LEU A 83 -5.90 5.85 2.30
C LEU A 83 -6.46 4.57 1.71
N SER A 84 -7.65 4.17 2.14
CA SER A 84 -8.38 3.04 1.57
C SER A 84 -9.83 3.41 1.26
N ASP A 85 -10.41 2.72 0.27
CA ASP A 85 -11.85 2.77 0.02
C ASP A 85 -12.66 1.92 1.03
N ASN A 86 -12.06 0.87 1.61
CA ASN A 86 -12.73 -0.04 2.53
C ASN A 86 -12.17 0.06 3.95
N CYS A 87 -13.05 0.02 4.96
CA CYS A 87 -12.66 -0.02 6.37
C CYS A 87 -11.78 -1.25 6.74
N THR A 88 -11.70 -2.25 5.87
CA THR A 88 -10.90 -3.46 6.07
C THR A 88 -9.40 -3.21 6.05
N LEU A 89 -8.89 -2.18 5.37
CA LEU A 89 -7.46 -1.84 5.46
C LEU A 89 -7.12 -1.38 6.88
N ARG A 90 -7.97 -0.55 7.49
CA ARG A 90 -7.81 -0.15 8.90
C ARG A 90 -7.69 -1.38 9.79
N ASP A 91 -8.62 -2.31 9.67
CA ASP A 91 -8.62 -3.51 10.51
C ASP A 91 -7.49 -4.49 10.15
N ARG A 92 -6.98 -4.49 8.92
CA ARG A 92 -5.82 -5.30 8.51
C ARG A 92 -4.51 -4.70 9.01
N THR A 93 -4.30 -3.41 8.78
CA THR A 93 -3.13 -2.69 9.27
C THR A 93 -3.09 -2.71 10.80
N LEU A 94 -4.21 -2.49 11.50
CA LEU A 94 -4.26 -2.64 12.97
C LEU A 94 -3.98 -4.08 13.43
N ARG A 95 -4.38 -5.09 12.65
CA ARG A 95 -4.05 -6.51 12.94
C ARG A 95 -2.56 -6.83 12.77
N GLU A 96 -1.86 -6.13 11.89
CA GLU A 96 -0.40 -6.23 11.76
C GLU A 96 0.34 -5.59 12.95
N PHE A 97 -0.39 -4.81 13.75
CA PHE A 97 0.11 -4.05 14.90
C PHE A 97 -0.74 -4.32 16.15
N PRO A 98 -0.83 -5.56 16.61
CA PRO A 98 -1.75 -5.95 17.67
C PRO A 98 -1.47 -5.19 18.96
N THR A 99 -2.54 -4.76 19.61
CA THR A 99 -2.56 -4.24 20.97
C THR A 99 -3.31 -5.21 21.88
N ASP A 100 -2.98 -5.23 23.17
CA ASP A 100 -3.77 -5.94 24.16
C ASP A 100 -5.12 -5.22 24.41
N PRO A 101 -6.04 -5.81 25.21
CA PRO A 101 -7.34 -5.21 25.50
C PRO A 101 -7.28 -3.84 26.20
N GLN A 102 -6.11 -3.46 26.75
CA GLN A 102 -5.86 -2.16 27.36
C GLN A 102 -5.23 -1.16 26.37
N GLY A 103 -5.11 -1.54 25.09
CA GLY A 103 -4.51 -0.71 24.04
C GLY A 103 -2.98 -0.68 24.07
N ARG A 104 -2.32 -1.56 24.84
CA ARG A 104 -0.85 -1.62 24.91
C ARG A 104 -0.31 -2.46 23.76
N PRO A 105 0.74 -2.01 23.03
CA PRO A 105 1.30 -2.77 21.92
C PRO A 105 1.83 -4.16 22.33
N GLN A 106 1.45 -5.18 21.58
CA GLN A 106 2.02 -6.53 21.71
C GLN A 106 3.25 -6.68 20.79
N HIS A 107 4.35 -6.01 21.14
CA HIS A 107 5.53 -5.87 20.27
C HIS A 107 5.98 -7.19 19.62
N ASN A 108 6.07 -8.30 20.34
CA ASN A 108 6.53 -9.59 19.77
C ASN A 108 5.68 -10.13 18.61
N HIS A 109 4.45 -9.63 18.43
CA HIS A 109 3.54 -10.02 17.37
C HIS A 109 3.50 -9.05 16.20
N TRP A 110 4.25 -7.95 16.26
CA TRP A 110 4.28 -7.02 15.14
C TRP A 110 5.21 -7.56 14.05
N LEU A 111 4.73 -7.55 12.81
CA LEU A 111 5.45 -8.09 11.66
C LEU A 111 6.83 -7.45 11.47
N LEU A 112 6.97 -6.16 11.80
CA LEU A 112 8.25 -5.44 11.70
C LEU A 112 9.34 -6.08 12.57
N TYR A 113 9.01 -6.63 13.74
CA TYR A 113 10.02 -7.31 14.58
C TYR A 113 10.15 -8.79 14.20
N GLN A 114 9.03 -9.47 13.90
CA GLN A 114 9.05 -10.89 13.50
C GLN A 114 9.89 -11.13 12.25
N LEU A 115 9.84 -10.22 11.29
CA LEU A 115 10.60 -10.30 10.05
C LEU A 115 11.98 -9.65 10.15
N ASN A 116 12.44 -9.34 11.37
CA ASN A 116 13.72 -8.70 11.65
C ASN A 116 13.91 -7.36 10.90
N LEU A 117 12.86 -6.59 10.64
CA LEU A 117 12.97 -5.26 10.02
C LEU A 117 13.38 -4.21 11.05
N LEU A 118 12.87 -4.33 12.28
CA LEU A 118 13.25 -3.51 13.42
C LEU A 118 13.71 -4.39 14.60
N PRO A 119 14.64 -3.90 15.44
CA PRO A 119 14.93 -4.49 16.74
C PRO A 119 13.72 -4.44 17.68
N ILE A 120 13.48 -5.53 18.41
CA ILE A 120 12.34 -5.69 19.34
C ILE A 120 12.27 -4.65 20.47
N ARG A 121 13.42 -4.01 20.79
CA ARG A 121 13.52 -2.97 21.82
C ARG A 121 13.19 -1.57 21.30
N LEU A 122 13.06 -1.38 19.99
CA LEU A 122 12.64 -0.10 19.45
C LEU A 122 11.14 0.07 19.64
N PRO A 123 10.66 1.25 20.06
CA PRO A 123 9.25 1.54 20.05
C PRO A 123 8.78 1.60 18.58
N PRO A 124 7.56 1.15 18.27
CA PRO A 124 7.00 1.22 16.93
C PRO A 124 6.59 2.64 16.54
N PRO A 125 6.27 2.87 15.24
CA PRO A 125 5.62 4.11 14.84
C PRO A 125 4.26 4.26 15.51
N THR A 126 3.90 5.50 15.85
CA THR A 126 2.60 5.85 16.41
C THR A 126 1.54 5.85 15.31
N ILE A 127 0.48 5.07 15.49
CA ILE A 127 -0.60 4.90 14.52
C ILE A 127 -1.88 5.52 15.06
N VAL A 128 -2.51 6.37 14.25
CA VAL A 128 -3.82 6.95 14.55
C VAL A 128 -4.79 6.61 13.43
N ALA A 129 -5.87 5.92 13.79
CA ALA A 129 -6.98 5.67 12.89
C ALA A 129 -7.95 6.86 12.90
N LEU A 130 -8.21 7.43 11.73
CA LEU A 130 -9.17 8.49 11.50
C LEU A 130 -10.56 7.85 11.34
N ASP A 131 -11.39 7.96 12.38
CA ASP A 131 -12.72 7.37 12.42
C ASP A 131 -13.80 8.43 12.68
N ALA A 132 -14.80 8.49 11.79
CA ALA A 132 -15.93 9.40 11.91
C ALA A 132 -16.78 9.16 13.17
N SER A 133 -16.80 7.92 13.69
CA SER A 133 -17.60 7.54 14.86
C SER A 133 -17.02 8.06 16.19
N ASN A 134 -15.75 8.48 16.22
CA ASN A 134 -15.10 8.92 17.44
C ASN A 134 -14.14 10.09 17.18
N PHE A 135 -14.69 11.29 17.00
CA PHE A 135 -13.90 12.51 16.74
C PHE A 135 -12.86 12.79 17.85
N ASN A 136 -13.27 12.63 19.10
CA ASN A 136 -12.43 12.95 20.26
C ASN A 136 -11.21 12.03 20.39
N SER A 137 -11.23 10.82 19.80
CA SER A 137 -10.11 9.87 19.92
C SER A 137 -8.89 10.24 19.09
N TYR A 138 -9.07 10.99 17.98
CA TYR A 138 -7.96 11.35 17.09
C TYR A 138 -7.62 12.84 17.09
N ALA A 139 -8.55 13.74 17.43
CA ALA A 139 -8.35 15.19 17.31
C ALA A 139 -7.12 15.70 18.10
N TYR A 140 -6.83 15.11 19.26
CA TYR A 140 -5.70 15.49 20.11
C TYR A 140 -4.42 14.68 19.86
N THR A 141 -4.48 13.63 19.04
CA THR A 141 -3.34 12.71 18.83
C THR A 141 -2.81 12.74 17.42
N MET A 142 -3.61 13.22 16.46
CA MET A 142 -3.26 13.23 15.04
C MET A 142 -1.96 13.98 14.72
N HIS A 143 -1.58 15.00 15.50
CA HIS A 143 -0.34 15.76 15.25
C HIS A 143 0.93 15.03 15.70
N ASN A 144 0.79 14.03 16.57
CA ASN A 144 1.89 13.19 17.06
C ASN A 144 1.97 11.84 16.34
N ALA A 145 1.08 11.59 15.37
CA ALA A 145 1.05 10.33 14.64
C ALA A 145 2.17 10.26 13.60
N ASP A 146 2.87 9.13 13.53
CA ASP A 146 3.74 8.79 12.41
C ASP A 146 2.92 8.28 11.22
N ILE A 147 1.87 7.50 11.51
CA ILE A 147 0.95 6.93 10.53
C ILE A 147 -0.48 7.35 10.84
N LEU A 148 -1.13 7.97 9.87
CA LEU A 148 -2.57 8.19 9.81
C LEU A 148 -3.20 7.12 8.92
N ILE A 149 -4.31 6.53 9.36
CA ILE A 149 -5.07 5.57 8.56
C ILE A 149 -6.50 6.08 8.43
N GLY A 150 -6.98 6.29 7.21
CA GLY A 150 -8.31 6.82 6.99
C GLY A 150 -9.01 6.22 5.78
N ASN A 151 -10.34 6.14 5.86
CA ASN A 151 -11.13 5.85 4.68
C ASN A 151 -11.23 7.12 3.80
N ARG A 152 -11.41 6.93 2.50
CA ARG A 152 -11.47 8.04 1.54
C ARG A 152 -12.52 9.09 1.88
N GLN A 153 -13.75 8.65 2.20
CA GLN A 153 -14.88 9.55 2.40
C GLN A 153 -14.71 10.46 3.62
N PHE A 154 -13.99 9.98 4.63
CA PHE A 154 -13.70 10.76 5.82
C PHE A 154 -12.51 11.68 5.60
N VAL A 155 -11.43 11.18 4.99
CA VAL A 155 -10.25 11.98 4.66
C VAL A 155 -10.60 13.16 3.76
N ILE A 156 -11.46 12.98 2.75
CA ILE A 156 -11.90 14.11 1.91
C ILE A 156 -12.63 15.18 2.71
N ASN A 157 -13.44 14.80 3.71
CA ASN A 157 -14.11 15.77 4.58
C ASN A 157 -13.11 16.54 5.44
N LEU A 158 -12.10 15.86 6.00
CA LEU A 158 -11.03 16.50 6.76
C LEU A 158 -10.22 17.48 5.89
N VAL A 159 -9.89 17.07 4.67
CA VAL A 159 -9.22 17.92 3.67
C VAL A 159 -10.05 19.16 3.35
N ASN A 160 -11.34 19.00 3.08
CA ASN A 160 -12.23 20.12 2.73
C ASN A 160 -12.41 21.12 3.90
N ARG A 161 -12.31 20.66 5.14
CA ARG A 161 -12.36 21.52 6.34
C ARG A 161 -11.00 22.15 6.71
N GLY A 162 -9.91 21.65 6.12
CA GLY A 162 -8.56 22.07 6.48
C GLY A 162 -8.04 21.47 7.79
N ASP A 163 -8.65 20.38 8.26
CA ASP A 163 -8.29 19.75 9.54
C ASP A 163 -6.91 19.08 9.49
N LEU A 164 -6.47 18.63 8.31
CA LEU A 164 -5.16 18.01 8.09
C LEU A 164 -4.18 19.06 7.56
N ASN A 165 -3.03 19.27 8.20
CA ASN A 165 -2.00 20.17 7.66
C ASN A 165 -1.28 19.49 6.48
N PRO A 166 -1.34 20.03 5.25
CA PRO A 166 -0.72 19.40 4.08
C PRO A 166 0.81 19.38 4.14
N GLN A 167 1.44 20.29 4.90
CA GLN A 167 2.90 20.32 5.06
C GLN A 167 3.41 19.23 6.02
N ASN A 168 2.54 18.69 6.87
CA ASN A 168 2.92 17.61 7.78
C ASN A 168 2.95 16.25 7.07
N LEU A 169 2.29 16.11 5.91
CA LEU A 169 2.20 14.85 5.19
C LEU A 169 3.37 14.69 4.21
N GLY A 170 4.24 13.73 4.47
CA GLY A 170 5.38 13.41 3.60
C GLY A 170 5.07 12.35 2.55
N LEU A 171 4.07 11.49 2.79
CA LEU A 171 3.74 10.37 1.91
C LEU A 171 2.26 10.01 1.99
N LEU A 172 1.65 9.83 0.83
CA LEU A 172 0.31 9.29 0.65
C LEU A 172 0.38 7.88 0.04
N ILE A 173 -0.18 6.91 0.75
CA ILE A 173 -0.24 5.51 0.35
C ILE A 173 -1.70 5.16 0.05
N ILE A 174 -2.00 4.80 -1.18
CA ILE A 174 -3.37 4.52 -1.63
C ILE A 174 -3.50 3.04 -1.93
N ASP A 175 -4.35 2.36 -1.15
CA ASP A 175 -4.72 0.97 -1.37
C ASP A 175 -5.94 0.85 -2.28
N GLU A 176 -5.99 -0.26 -3.02
CA GLU A 176 -6.99 -0.54 -4.05
C GLU A 176 -7.27 0.65 -4.96
N ALA A 177 -6.17 1.24 -5.46
CA ALA A 177 -6.18 2.39 -6.35
C ALA A 177 -7.12 2.25 -7.56
N HIS A 178 -7.48 1.04 -7.98
CA HIS A 178 -8.45 0.83 -9.04
C HIS A 178 -9.87 1.36 -8.71
N TYR A 179 -10.22 1.53 -7.43
CA TYR A 179 -11.45 2.21 -7.00
C TYR A 179 -11.32 3.75 -6.99
N SER A 180 -10.18 4.31 -7.42
CA SER A 180 -9.91 5.75 -7.37
C SER A 180 -10.64 6.62 -8.40
N ALA A 181 -11.79 6.15 -8.86
CA ALA A 181 -12.75 6.85 -9.73
C ALA A 181 -13.23 8.17 -9.19
N ALA A 182 -13.26 8.31 -7.85
CA ALA A 182 -13.92 9.43 -7.23
C ALA A 182 -13.07 10.72 -7.35
N PRO A 183 -13.66 11.87 -7.75
CA PRO A 183 -13.05 13.20 -7.68
C PRO A 183 -12.34 13.49 -6.36
N SER A 184 -12.81 12.88 -5.26
CA SER A 184 -12.17 12.94 -3.95
C SER A 184 -10.70 12.54 -3.95
N TYR A 185 -10.26 11.55 -4.74
CA TYR A 185 -8.84 11.20 -4.79
C TYR A 185 -8.02 12.33 -5.40
N ARG A 186 -8.49 12.94 -6.50
CA ARG A 186 -7.83 14.10 -7.10
C ARG A 186 -7.74 15.25 -6.13
N THR A 187 -8.84 15.55 -5.41
CA THR A 187 -8.86 16.60 -4.39
C THR A 187 -7.86 16.31 -3.27
N ILE A 188 -7.82 15.07 -2.74
CA ILE A 188 -6.86 14.66 -1.71
C ILE A 188 -5.42 14.79 -2.24
N THR A 189 -5.11 14.25 -3.42
CA THR A 189 -3.74 14.30 -3.95
C THR A 189 -3.31 15.73 -4.27
N GLN A 190 -4.21 16.59 -4.75
CA GLN A 190 -3.95 18.01 -4.98
C GLN A 190 -3.72 18.77 -3.69
N TYR A 191 -4.50 18.49 -2.65
CA TYR A 191 -4.31 19.10 -1.33
C TYR A 191 -2.92 18.78 -0.75
N PHE A 192 -2.49 17.52 -0.86
CA PHE A 192 -1.17 17.07 -0.43
C PHE A 192 -0.12 17.15 -1.56
N GLN A 193 0.00 18.28 -2.25
CA GLN A 193 0.85 18.44 -3.44
C GLN A 193 2.36 18.18 -3.23
N ASN A 194 2.86 18.32 -2.00
CA ASN A 194 4.28 18.13 -1.67
C ASN A 194 4.61 16.71 -1.16
N ALA A 195 3.58 15.92 -0.86
CA ALA A 195 3.77 14.54 -0.40
C ALA A 195 4.21 13.65 -1.57
N LEU A 196 5.00 12.63 -1.27
CA LEU A 196 5.21 11.52 -2.21
C LEU A 196 3.89 10.75 -2.38
N LEU A 197 3.70 10.12 -3.54
CA LEU A 197 2.45 9.43 -3.86
C LEU A 197 2.74 7.99 -4.29
N THR A 198 2.04 7.04 -3.67
CA THR A 198 2.17 5.61 -4.00
C THR A 198 0.80 4.96 -4.12
N TYR A 199 0.64 4.13 -5.14
CA TYR A 199 -0.56 3.38 -5.45
C TYR A 199 -0.27 1.89 -5.37
N PHE A 200 -1.18 1.16 -4.75
CA PHE A 200 -1.11 -0.28 -4.59
C PHE A 200 -2.42 -0.90 -5.03
N THR A 201 -2.38 -1.88 -5.94
CA THR A 201 -3.60 -2.58 -6.36
C THR A 201 -3.33 -3.94 -6.98
N GLY A 202 -4.31 -4.85 -6.91
CA GLY A 202 -4.24 -6.15 -7.58
C GLY A 202 -4.70 -6.15 -9.04
N SER A 203 -5.26 -5.03 -9.53
CA SER A 203 -5.90 -4.98 -10.85
C SER A 203 -5.32 -3.85 -11.71
N LYS A 204 -4.79 -4.21 -12.89
CA LYS A 204 -4.30 -3.26 -13.91
C LYS A 204 -5.39 -2.37 -14.48
N PHE A 205 -6.53 -2.97 -14.76
CA PHE A 205 -7.61 -2.33 -15.47
C PHE A 205 -8.67 -1.87 -14.49
N ARG A 206 -9.01 -0.58 -14.59
CA ARG A 206 -10.14 -0.02 -13.89
C ARG A 206 -11.42 -0.36 -14.65
N SER A 207 -12.50 -0.59 -13.92
CA SER A 207 -13.84 -0.80 -14.51
C SER A 207 -14.36 0.44 -15.22
N ASP A 208 -13.94 1.64 -14.81
CA ASP A 208 -14.35 2.93 -15.38
C ASP A 208 -13.38 3.50 -16.44
N SER A 209 -12.29 2.80 -16.76
CA SER A 209 -11.28 3.18 -17.76
C SER A 209 -10.61 4.56 -17.59
N GLN A 210 -10.72 5.20 -16.42
CA GLN A 210 -10.10 6.50 -16.18
C GLN A 210 -8.63 6.37 -15.77
N PRO A 211 -7.75 7.36 -16.01
CA PRO A 211 -6.36 7.28 -15.58
C PRO A 211 -6.20 7.59 -14.08
N LEU A 212 -5.22 6.95 -13.44
CA LEU A 212 -4.74 7.26 -12.10
C LEU A 212 -3.95 8.57 -12.17
N PRO A 213 -4.15 9.50 -11.21
CA PRO A 213 -3.34 10.72 -11.13
C PRO A 213 -1.85 10.39 -11.03
N HIS A 214 -1.00 11.17 -11.71
CA HIS A 214 0.46 11.07 -11.60
C HIS A 214 1.09 9.72 -12.04
N ILE A 215 0.34 8.86 -12.74
CA ILE A 215 0.86 7.60 -13.30
C ILE A 215 1.06 7.74 -14.81
N GLN A 216 2.15 7.16 -15.31
CA GLN A 216 2.40 7.06 -16.74
C GLN A 216 1.59 5.94 -17.37
N TYR A 217 1.12 6.15 -18.60
CA TYR A 217 0.33 5.19 -19.35
C TYR A 217 1.04 4.87 -20.68
N GLN A 218 0.96 3.60 -21.10
CA GLN A 218 1.41 3.18 -22.43
C GLN A 218 0.23 2.65 -23.25
N GLN A 219 0.33 2.82 -24.57
CA GLN A 219 -0.63 2.25 -25.52
C GLN A 219 -0.42 0.75 -25.65
N VAL A 220 -1.52 0.00 -25.67
CA VAL A 220 -1.53 -1.45 -25.85
C VAL A 220 -2.56 -1.80 -26.90
N HIS A 221 -2.16 -2.60 -27.88
CA HIS A 221 -3.08 -3.16 -28.86
C HIS A 221 -3.77 -4.38 -28.25
N HIS A 222 -5.07 -4.27 -28.01
CA HIS A 222 -5.90 -5.40 -27.61
C HIS A 222 -6.76 -5.83 -28.80
N GLN A 223 -7.16 -7.10 -28.84
CA GLN A 223 -8.23 -7.53 -29.74
C GLN A 223 -9.52 -7.65 -28.93
N ASP A 224 -10.64 -7.20 -29.49
CA ASP A 224 -11.96 -7.51 -28.93
C ASP A 224 -12.30 -9.00 -29.18
N PRO A 225 -13.39 -9.54 -28.60
CA PRO A 225 -13.81 -10.92 -28.84
C PRO A 225 -14.11 -11.27 -30.31
N GLN A 226 -14.21 -10.26 -31.17
CA GLN A 226 -14.48 -10.38 -32.61
C GLN A 226 -13.20 -10.22 -33.44
N GLY A 227 -12.04 -10.04 -32.80
CA GLY A 227 -10.72 -9.91 -33.44
C GLY A 227 -10.39 -8.50 -33.90
N ASN A 228 -11.23 -7.49 -33.63
CA ASN A 228 -10.96 -6.12 -34.05
C ASN A 228 -9.89 -5.48 -33.15
N PRO A 229 -8.95 -4.70 -33.71
CA PRO A 229 -7.95 -3.99 -32.93
C PRO A 229 -8.60 -2.88 -32.10
N LEU A 230 -8.54 -3.02 -30.78
CA LEU A 230 -8.97 -2.04 -29.79
C LEU A 230 -7.73 -1.41 -29.16
N LEU A 231 -7.57 -0.10 -29.34
CA LEU A 231 -6.50 0.64 -28.69
C LEU A 231 -6.87 0.89 -27.22
N ARG A 232 -6.10 0.35 -26.29
CA ARG A 232 -6.25 0.56 -24.85
C ARG A 232 -5.02 1.22 -24.26
N TYR A 233 -5.19 1.84 -23.10
CA TYR A 233 -4.11 2.41 -22.32
C TYR A 233 -3.97 1.59 -21.03
N THR A 234 -2.76 1.15 -20.70
CA THR A 234 -2.45 0.49 -19.42
C THR A 234 -1.54 1.37 -18.59
N PRO A 235 -1.74 1.45 -17.26
CA PRO A 235 -0.76 2.09 -16.40
C PRO A 235 0.57 1.34 -16.45
N LEU A 236 1.67 2.08 -16.38
CA LEU A 236 3.01 1.56 -16.17
C LEU A 236 3.22 1.38 -14.67
N ALA A 237 3.39 0.13 -14.24
CA ALA A 237 3.76 -0.18 -12.86
C ALA A 237 5.28 -0.17 -12.71
N ASP A 238 5.76 0.36 -11.59
CA ASP A 238 7.17 0.31 -11.24
C ASP A 238 7.59 -1.12 -10.83
N HIS A 239 6.64 -1.90 -10.33
CA HIS A 239 6.80 -3.33 -10.13
C HIS A 239 5.45 -4.05 -10.22
N GLU A 240 5.45 -5.26 -10.77
CA GLU A 240 4.26 -6.09 -10.94
C GLU A 240 4.56 -7.55 -10.65
N PHE A 241 3.69 -8.18 -9.86
CA PHE A 241 3.71 -9.62 -9.62
C PHE A 241 2.32 -10.18 -9.31
N SER A 242 2.02 -11.34 -9.89
CA SER A 242 0.84 -12.13 -9.59
C SER A 242 1.05 -13.01 -8.36
N LEU A 243 -0.04 -13.64 -7.87
CA LEU A 243 0.05 -14.67 -6.83
C LEU A 243 0.98 -15.81 -7.26
N GLN A 244 0.91 -16.23 -8.51
CA GLN A 244 1.72 -17.32 -9.04
C GLN A 244 3.20 -16.95 -9.10
N GLN A 245 3.51 -15.72 -9.51
CA GLN A 245 4.88 -15.21 -9.55
C GLN A 245 5.47 -15.05 -8.15
N ALA A 246 4.67 -14.58 -7.19
CA ALA A 246 5.09 -14.40 -5.80
C ALA A 246 5.44 -15.73 -5.12
N TRP A 247 4.66 -16.78 -5.36
CA TRP A 247 4.78 -18.05 -4.65
C TRP A 247 5.41 -19.18 -5.49
N GLN A 248 5.85 -18.88 -6.71
CA GLN A 248 6.46 -19.84 -7.64
C GLN A 248 5.65 -21.14 -7.80
N LEU A 249 4.31 -21.02 -7.85
CA LEU A 249 3.40 -22.18 -7.84
C LEU A 249 3.47 -22.96 -9.16
N HIS A 250 3.56 -24.29 -9.04
CA HIS A 250 3.53 -25.25 -10.15
C HIS A 250 2.59 -26.43 -9.82
N PRO A 251 1.56 -26.74 -10.63
CA PRO A 251 1.12 -26.05 -11.85
C PRO A 251 0.45 -24.70 -11.55
N THR A 252 0.23 -23.90 -12.59
CA THR A 252 -0.48 -22.61 -12.47
C THR A 252 -1.90 -22.86 -11.95
N PRO A 253 -2.30 -22.38 -10.76
CA PRO A 253 -3.67 -22.55 -10.33
C PRO A 253 -4.59 -21.78 -11.28
N ILE A 254 -5.46 -22.52 -11.96
CA ILE A 254 -6.52 -21.95 -12.79
C ILE A 254 -7.50 -21.30 -11.83
N LYS A 255 -7.45 -19.97 -11.71
CA LYS A 255 -8.53 -19.24 -11.04
C LYS A 255 -9.79 -19.40 -11.87
N LYS A 256 -10.61 -20.39 -11.55
CA LYS A 256 -12.04 -20.26 -11.74
C LYS A 256 -12.49 -19.20 -10.73
N LEU A 257 -13.00 -18.07 -11.22
CA LEU A 257 -13.63 -17.05 -10.38
C LEU A 257 -14.88 -17.66 -9.74
N THR A 258 -14.75 -18.27 -8.58
CA THR A 258 -15.89 -18.58 -7.72
C THR A 258 -16.15 -17.39 -6.81
N LEU A 259 -17.43 -17.00 -6.72
CA LEU A 259 -17.93 -15.91 -5.87
C LEU A 259 -17.89 -16.33 -4.39
N GLN A 260 -16.70 -16.43 -3.80
CA GLN A 260 -16.57 -16.54 -2.34
C GLN A 260 -15.50 -15.59 -1.80
N GLU A 261 -15.77 -15.05 -0.61
CA GLU A 261 -14.94 -14.06 0.06
C GLU A 261 -13.57 -14.63 0.42
N ALA A 262 -12.51 -13.89 0.06
CA ALA A 262 -11.14 -14.22 0.43
C ALA A 262 -10.96 -14.09 1.96
N THR A 263 -10.95 -15.22 2.67
CA THR A 263 -10.57 -15.28 4.09
C THR A 263 -9.08 -15.61 4.23
N SER A 264 -8.50 -15.20 5.35
CA SER A 264 -7.05 -15.23 5.62
C SER A 264 -6.50 -16.57 6.12
N GLN A 265 -7.24 -17.68 6.00
CA GLN A 265 -6.89 -18.94 6.69
C GLN A 265 -6.56 -20.15 5.82
N ALA A 266 -6.83 -20.14 4.52
CA ALA A 266 -6.32 -21.13 3.56
C ALA A 266 -6.70 -20.66 2.15
N PHE A 267 -5.84 -20.86 1.16
CA PHE A 267 -6.28 -20.75 -0.23
C PHE A 267 -6.92 -22.09 -0.62
N LEU A 268 -8.22 -22.08 -0.89
CA LEU A 268 -8.89 -23.20 -1.56
C LEU A 268 -8.72 -23.04 -3.06
N ILE A 269 -8.12 -24.02 -3.71
CA ILE A 269 -7.92 -24.08 -5.16
C ILE A 269 -8.68 -25.30 -5.66
N GLU A 270 -9.56 -25.13 -6.65
CA GLU A 270 -10.23 -26.25 -7.32
C GLU A 270 -9.24 -26.86 -8.33
N GLU A 271 -8.75 -28.07 -8.07
CA GLU A 271 -7.94 -28.88 -8.99
C GLU A 271 -8.73 -30.12 -9.39
N ASP A 272 -8.91 -30.34 -10.70
CA ASP A 272 -9.65 -31.50 -11.25
C ASP A 272 -11.04 -31.74 -10.64
N GLY A 273 -11.73 -30.67 -10.23
CA GLY A 273 -13.05 -30.72 -9.61
C GLY A 273 -13.03 -31.06 -8.11
N GLN A 274 -11.86 -31.05 -7.46
CA GLN A 274 -11.71 -31.21 -6.01
C GLN A 274 -11.13 -29.94 -5.39
N GLU A 275 -11.66 -29.55 -4.23
CA GLU A 275 -11.12 -28.43 -3.45
C GLU A 275 -9.84 -28.88 -2.74
N VAL A 276 -8.71 -28.32 -3.14
CA VAL A 276 -7.40 -28.55 -2.54
C VAL A 276 -7.03 -27.34 -1.70
N ALA A 277 -6.78 -27.59 -0.41
CA ALA A 277 -6.32 -26.57 0.53
C ALA A 277 -4.79 -26.45 0.49
N TYR A 278 -4.28 -25.26 0.15
CA TYR A 278 -2.86 -24.96 0.24
C TYR A 278 -2.58 -24.18 1.53
N THR A 279 -1.74 -24.76 2.38
CA THR A 279 -1.11 -24.08 3.50
C THR A 279 0.14 -23.33 3.00
N PRO A 280 0.35 -22.06 3.42
CA PRO A 280 1.53 -21.28 3.05
C PRO A 280 2.84 -21.87 3.59
#